data_AF-A0A8C2MM17-F1
#
_entry.id   AF-A0A8C2MM17-F1
#
_cell.length_a   1.000
_cell.length_b   1.000
_cell.length_c   1.000
_cell.angle_alpha   90.00
_cell.angle_beta   90.00
_cell.angle_gamma   90.00
#
_symmetry.space_group_name_H-M   'P 1'
#
loop_
_entity.id
_entity.type
_entity.pdbx_description
1 polymer ?
#
loop_
_entity_poly.entity_id
_entity_poly.type
_entity_poly.pdbx_seq_one_letter_code
_entity_poly.pdbx_strand_id
1 'polypeptide(L)'
;MALAWRNLQKAFYLKTSLGILHQYPPSNLGASWISVSRLTLHTKPSMPSCDFSPERYQSLPYSRVLEIHKQHLSPVETAYFQKPLLLHQGHMEWLFDSEGNRYLDFFSGIVTVSVGHCHPLC
;
A
#
# COMPACT_ATOMS: atom_id res chain seq x y z
N MET A 1 -7.84 49.71 4.01
CA MET A 1 -7.76 50.25 5.38
C MET A 1 -9.02 49.91 6.14
N ALA A 2 -9.03 48.78 6.86
CA ALA A 2 -10.00 48.49 7.91
C ALA A 2 -9.32 47.54 8.91
N LEU A 3 -9.20 48.04 10.13
CA LEU A 3 -8.56 47.45 11.30
C LEU A 3 -9.56 46.57 12.08
N ALA A 4 -9.02 45.57 12.79
CA ALA A 4 -9.39 45.19 14.17
C ALA A 4 -10.81 44.57 14.40
N TRP A 5 -11.05 43.52 15.19
CA TRP A 5 -10.31 42.89 16.29
C TRP A 5 -11.08 41.62 16.78
N ARG A 6 -10.40 40.76 17.57
CA ARG A 6 -10.93 39.75 18.55
C ARG A 6 -11.59 38.51 17.90
N ASN A 7 -11.12 37.28 18.13
CA ASN A 7 -11.07 36.62 19.44
C ASN A 7 -10.04 35.50 19.55
N LEU A 8 -9.33 35.51 20.68
CA LEU A 8 -8.49 34.43 21.20
C LEU A 8 -9.29 33.14 21.39
N GLN A 9 -8.73 31.99 21.00
CA GLN A 9 -8.84 30.79 21.81
C GLN A 9 -7.45 30.22 22.10
N LYS A 10 -7.17 30.20 23.40
CA LYS A 10 -5.93 29.82 24.06
C LYS A 10 -5.60 28.37 23.70
N ALA A 11 -4.40 28.12 23.19
CA ALA A 11 -3.82 26.78 23.20
C ALA A 11 -3.69 26.33 24.67
N PHE A 12 -4.44 25.29 25.03
CA PHE A 12 -4.34 24.67 26.35
C PHE A 12 -2.98 23.99 26.48
N TYR A 13 -2.06 24.69 27.13
CA TYR A 13 -0.80 24.14 27.62
C TYR A 13 -1.11 23.34 28.89
N LEU A 14 -1.13 22.01 28.80
CA LEU A 14 -1.11 21.14 29.97
C LEU A 14 0.34 21.02 30.45
N LYS A 15 0.67 21.85 31.43
CA LYS A 15 1.83 21.70 32.30
C LYS A 15 1.40 20.77 33.45
N THR A 16 1.70 19.48 33.34
CA THR A 16 1.72 18.59 34.50
C THR A 16 3.14 18.54 35.05
N SER A 17 3.22 18.86 36.33
CA SER A 17 4.40 19.01 37.17
C SER A 17 5.19 17.71 37.33
N LEU A 18 6.47 17.87 37.66
CA LEU A 18 7.39 16.82 38.12
C LEU A 18 6.69 15.78 38.99
N GLY A 19 6.76 14.53 38.56
CA GLY A 19 6.56 13.33 39.37
C GLY A 19 7.73 12.39 39.07
N ILE A 20 8.49 12.08 40.11
CA ILE A 20 9.74 11.32 40.12
C ILE A 20 9.54 9.96 39.44
N LEU A 21 10.26 9.69 38.35
CA LEU A 21 10.48 8.32 37.87
C LEU A 21 11.82 7.82 38.39
N HIS A 22 11.67 6.96 39.40
CA HIS A 22 12.62 5.98 39.91
C HIS A 22 13.59 5.50 38.82
N GLN A 23 14.89 5.79 39.00
CA GLN A 23 15.97 5.20 38.21
C GLN A 23 15.97 3.69 38.45
N TYR A 24 15.42 2.92 37.52
CA TYR A 24 15.71 1.50 37.44
C TYR A 24 17.09 1.33 36.75
N PRO A 25 17.98 0.49 37.28
CA PRO A 25 19.26 0.22 36.62
C PRO A 25 18.98 -0.40 35.24
N PRO A 26 19.82 -0.11 34.23
CA PRO A 26 19.67 -0.73 32.92
C PRO A 26 19.88 -2.24 33.11
N SER A 27 18.83 -3.02 32.87
CA SER A 27 18.99 -4.45 32.64
C SER A 27 19.74 -4.59 31.31
N ASN A 28 20.95 -5.14 31.40
CA ASN A 28 21.79 -5.53 30.29
C ASN A 28 21.10 -6.62 29.45
N LEU A 29 20.18 -6.23 28.58
CA LEU A 29 19.96 -6.95 27.32
C LEU A 29 20.21 -5.95 26.21
N GLY A 30 21.33 -6.13 25.51
CA GLY A 30 21.77 -5.27 24.43
C GLY A 30 20.73 -5.20 23.32
N ALA A 31 19.83 -4.21 23.43
CA ALA A 31 19.07 -3.73 22.29
C ALA A 31 20.05 -2.93 21.41
N SER A 32 20.72 -3.64 20.51
CA SER A 32 21.45 -3.03 19.42
C SER A 32 20.42 -2.37 18.50
N TRP A 33 20.23 -1.06 18.67
CA TRP A 33 19.61 -0.25 17.65
C TRP A 33 20.55 -0.24 16.47
N ILE A 34 20.30 -1.13 15.49
CA ILE A 34 20.93 -1.04 14.19
C ILE A 34 20.49 0.31 13.62
N SER A 35 21.40 1.26 13.60
CA SER A 35 21.27 2.46 12.79
C SER A 35 21.15 1.95 11.36
N VAL A 36 19.93 1.90 10.85
CA VAL A 36 19.68 1.61 9.43
C VAL A 36 20.37 2.75 8.70
N SER A 37 21.55 2.46 8.16
CA SER A 37 22.28 3.37 7.28
C SER A 37 21.27 3.89 6.27
N ARG A 38 21.06 5.22 6.28
CA ARG A 38 20.19 5.93 5.35
C ARG A 38 20.44 5.38 3.95
N LEU A 39 19.54 4.51 3.48
CA LEU A 39 19.63 3.91 2.15
C LEU A 39 19.82 5.08 1.19
N THR A 40 20.86 5.01 0.36
CA THR A 40 21.10 6.02 -0.66
C THR A 40 19.81 6.15 -1.47
N LEU A 41 19.17 7.32 -1.43
CA LEU A 41 17.83 7.62 -1.95
C LEU A 41 17.68 7.45 -3.48
N HIS A 42 18.66 6.85 -4.15
CA HIS A 42 18.83 6.88 -5.60
C HIS A 42 18.98 5.51 -6.25
N THR A 43 18.76 4.42 -5.52
CA THR A 43 18.71 3.10 -6.15
C THR A 43 17.29 2.86 -6.65
N LYS A 44 17.11 2.76 -7.98
CA LYS A 44 15.82 2.36 -8.57
C LYS A 44 15.44 0.99 -7.99
N PRO A 45 14.25 0.81 -7.41
CA PRO A 45 13.83 -0.50 -6.93
C PRO A 45 13.83 -1.49 -8.11
N SER A 46 14.38 -2.67 -7.88
CA SER A 46 14.32 -3.79 -8.82
C SER A 46 13.15 -4.70 -8.45
N MET A 47 12.57 -5.36 -9.45
CA MET A 47 11.49 -6.32 -9.23
C MET A 47 12.05 -7.55 -8.48
N PRO A 48 11.47 -7.97 -7.35
CA PRO A 48 11.89 -9.19 -6.66
C PRO A 48 11.73 -10.44 -7.55
N SER A 49 12.52 -11.48 -7.26
CA SER A 49 12.39 -12.80 -7.90
C SER A 49 11.05 -13.43 -7.54
N CYS A 50 10.49 -14.21 -8.47
CA CYS A 50 9.28 -14.97 -8.26
C CYS A 50 9.34 -16.19 -9.19
N ASP A 51 9.18 -17.38 -8.61
CA ASP A 51 9.31 -18.67 -9.29
C ASP A 51 8.01 -19.10 -9.99
N PHE A 52 6.93 -18.34 -9.79
CA PHE A 52 5.63 -18.60 -10.39
C PHE A 52 5.56 -18.07 -11.82
N SER A 53 5.13 -18.94 -12.73
CA SER A 53 4.86 -18.59 -14.13
C SER A 53 3.34 -18.56 -14.34
N PRO A 54 2.76 -17.41 -14.71
CA PRO A 54 1.31 -17.32 -14.92
C PRO A 54 0.90 -18.06 -16.20
N GLU A 55 -0.33 -18.54 -16.20
CA GLU A 55 -0.93 -19.09 -17.41
C GLU A 55 -1.17 -18.00 -18.45
N ARG A 56 -1.05 -18.35 -19.73
CA ARG A 56 -1.38 -17.38 -20.79
C ARG A 56 -2.86 -17.07 -20.75
N TYR A 57 -3.19 -15.78 -20.73
CA TYR A 57 -4.57 -15.32 -20.86
C TYR A 57 -5.20 -15.81 -22.18
N GLN A 58 -6.31 -16.55 -22.06
CA GLN A 58 -7.01 -17.20 -23.19
C GLN A 58 -8.48 -16.75 -23.34
N SER A 59 -8.91 -15.75 -22.58
CA SER A 59 -10.31 -15.31 -22.57
C SER A 59 -10.56 -14.16 -23.56
N LEU A 60 -11.65 -13.43 -23.38
CA LEU A 60 -12.08 -12.33 -24.25
C LEU A 60 -10.98 -11.27 -24.41
N PRO A 61 -10.81 -10.68 -25.61
CA PRO A 61 -9.85 -9.61 -25.79
C PRO A 61 -10.18 -8.41 -24.90
N TYR A 62 -9.15 -7.69 -24.44
CA TYR A 62 -9.27 -6.52 -23.56
C TYR A 62 -10.35 -5.52 -24.01
N SER A 63 -10.40 -5.22 -25.31
CA SER A 63 -11.38 -4.30 -25.89
C SER A 63 -12.83 -4.75 -25.68
N ARG A 64 -13.08 -6.07 -25.78
CA ARG A 64 -14.42 -6.64 -25.57
C ARG A 64 -14.80 -6.63 -24.10
N VAL A 65 -13.88 -6.96 -23.20
CA VAL A 65 -14.11 -6.86 -21.74
C VAL A 65 -14.43 -5.42 -21.34
N LEU A 66 -13.71 -4.44 -21.90
CA LEU A 66 -13.94 -3.02 -21.65
C LEU A 66 -15.29 -2.54 -22.21
N GLU A 67 -15.71 -3.03 -23.37
CA GLU A 67 -17.03 -2.74 -23.94
C GLU A 67 -18.15 -3.27 -23.03
N ILE A 68 -18.04 -4.53 -22.60
CA ILE A 68 -18.99 -5.15 -21.66
C ILE A 68 -19.05 -4.34 -20.37
N HIS A 69 -17.90 -3.96 -19.80
CA HIS A 69 -17.85 -3.13 -18.60
C HIS A 69 -18.61 -1.81 -18.79
N LYS A 70 -18.46 -1.13 -19.94
CA LYS A 70 -19.16 0.14 -20.22
C LYS A 70 -20.67 -0.03 -20.44
N GLN A 71 -21.08 -1.15 -21.03
CA GLN A 71 -22.49 -1.43 -21.33
C GLN A 71 -23.28 -1.87 -20.08
N HIS A 72 -22.62 -2.56 -19.16
CA HIS A 72 -23.31 -3.26 -18.07
C HIS A 72 -22.99 -2.74 -16.66
N LEU A 73 -21.90 -1.99 -16.47
CA LEU A 73 -21.54 -1.44 -15.17
C LEU A 73 -21.69 0.08 -15.18
N SER A 74 -22.13 0.62 -14.04
CA SER A 74 -22.18 2.08 -13.85
C SER A 74 -20.79 2.68 -14.09
N PRO A 75 -20.68 3.87 -14.71
CA PRO A 75 -19.40 4.57 -14.83
C PRO A 75 -18.75 4.67 -13.45
N VAL A 76 -17.65 3.95 -13.26
CA VAL A 76 -16.86 4.08 -12.05
C VAL A 76 -16.05 5.36 -12.22
N GLU A 77 -16.47 6.43 -11.54
CA GLU A 77 -15.77 7.73 -11.59
C GLU A 77 -14.33 7.66 -11.03
N THR A 78 -13.95 6.53 -10.42
CA THR A 78 -12.74 6.33 -9.63
C THR A 78 -11.86 5.19 -10.15
N ALA A 79 -11.69 5.07 -11.48
CA ALA A 79 -10.62 4.21 -11.99
C ALA A 79 -9.27 4.76 -11.49
N TYR A 80 -8.60 4.02 -10.60
CA TYR A 80 -7.29 4.41 -10.04
C TYR A 80 -6.21 4.59 -11.11
N PHE A 81 -6.39 3.95 -12.28
CA PHE A 81 -5.47 4.00 -13.41
C PHE A 81 -6.17 4.53 -14.65
N GLN A 82 -5.43 5.29 -15.48
CA GLN A 82 -5.94 5.84 -16.74
C GLN A 82 -6.40 4.75 -17.71
N LYS A 83 -5.63 3.65 -17.80
CA LYS A 83 -6.01 2.41 -18.46
C LYS A 83 -6.37 1.40 -17.37
N PRO A 84 -7.64 0.98 -17.25
CA PRO A 84 -8.02 -0.06 -16.30
C PRO A 84 -7.18 -1.32 -16.50
N LEU A 85 -6.67 -1.88 -15.40
CA LEU A 85 -5.90 -3.11 -15.44
C LEU A 85 -6.84 -4.30 -15.59
N LEU A 86 -6.60 -5.14 -16.60
CA LEU A 86 -7.28 -6.42 -16.76
C LEU A 86 -6.42 -7.51 -16.12
N LEU A 87 -6.54 -7.65 -14.81
CA LEU A 87 -5.88 -8.71 -14.05
C LEU A 87 -6.59 -10.04 -14.31
N HIS A 88 -5.83 -11.10 -14.60
CA HIS A 88 -6.39 -12.42 -14.88
C HIS A 88 -5.93 -13.51 -13.90
N GLN A 89 -4.81 -13.31 -13.21
CA GLN A 89 -4.28 -14.29 -12.27
C GLN A 89 -3.58 -13.60 -11.10
N GLY A 90 -3.70 -14.19 -9.92
CA GLY A 90 -2.97 -13.82 -8.72
C GLY A 90 -2.26 -15.03 -8.13
N HIS A 91 -1.11 -14.79 -7.51
CA HIS A 91 -0.34 -15.80 -6.79
C HIS A 91 0.44 -15.16 -5.64
N MET A 92 0.06 -15.47 -4.40
CA MET A 92 0.64 -14.84 -3.21
C MET A 92 0.58 -13.31 -3.31
N GLU A 93 1.69 -12.59 -3.23
CA GLU A 93 1.76 -11.13 -3.36
C GLU A 93 1.72 -10.61 -4.81
N TRP A 94 1.68 -11.51 -5.80
CA TRP A 94 1.81 -11.19 -7.22
C TRP A 94 0.47 -11.15 -7.94
N LEU A 95 0.34 -10.20 -8.87
CA LEU A 95 -0.78 -10.07 -9.79
C LEU A 95 -0.27 -10.01 -11.23
N PHE A 96 -1.03 -10.61 -12.15
CA PHE A 96 -0.68 -10.71 -13.57
C PHE A 96 -1.81 -10.18 -14.43
N ASP A 97 -1.48 -9.32 -15.40
CA ASP A 97 -2.44 -8.79 -16.37
C ASP A 97 -2.50 -9.62 -17.66
N SER A 98 -3.55 -9.38 -18.46
CA SER A 98 -3.77 -10.10 -19.71
C SER A 98 -2.65 -9.95 -20.75
N GLU A 99 -1.75 -8.97 -20.59
CA GLU A 99 -0.61 -8.71 -21.46
C GLU A 99 0.66 -9.44 -20.97
N GLY A 100 0.61 -10.06 -19.79
CA GLY A 100 1.73 -10.78 -19.17
C GLY A 100 2.61 -9.92 -18.26
N ASN A 101 2.19 -8.70 -17.94
CA ASN A 101 2.90 -7.87 -16.98
C ASN A 101 2.67 -8.37 -15.55
N ARG A 102 3.72 -8.36 -14.73
CA ARG A 102 3.69 -8.74 -13.31
C ARG A 102 3.70 -7.51 -12.42
N TYR A 103 2.84 -7.52 -11.40
CA TYR A 103 2.68 -6.47 -10.41
C TYR A 103 2.86 -7.03 -8.99
N LEU A 104 3.43 -6.22 -8.11
CA LEU A 104 3.48 -6.49 -6.67
C LEU A 104 2.30 -5.78 -5.98
N ASP A 105 1.45 -6.53 -5.29
CA ASP A 105 0.28 -5.97 -4.62
C ASP A 105 0.64 -5.38 -3.25
N PHE A 106 0.93 -4.08 -3.23
CA PHE A 106 1.13 -3.31 -1.99
C PHE A 106 -0.15 -2.87 -1.31
N PHE A 107 -1.32 -3.05 -1.94
CA PHE A 107 -2.60 -2.64 -1.38
C PHE A 107 -3.38 -3.83 -0.79
N SER A 108 -2.91 -5.05 -1.04
CA SER A 108 -3.48 -6.30 -0.51
C SER A 108 -4.98 -6.37 -0.85
N GLY A 109 -5.31 -6.14 -2.13
CA GLY A 109 -6.70 -5.88 -2.54
C GLY A 109 -7.21 -4.54 -1.98
N ILE A 110 -8.16 -4.56 -1.05
CA ILE A 110 -8.57 -3.36 -0.28
C ILE A 110 -8.17 -3.61 1.19
N VAL A 111 -6.90 -3.92 1.41
CA VAL A 111 -6.35 -4.33 2.71
C VAL A 111 -7.07 -5.57 3.28
N THR A 112 -7.38 -6.53 2.41
CA THR A 112 -8.15 -7.74 2.75
C THR A 112 -7.40 -9.04 2.45
N VAL A 113 -6.33 -9.02 1.68
CA VAL A 113 -5.60 -10.21 1.23
C VAL A 113 -4.38 -10.46 2.12
N SER A 114 -4.62 -10.97 3.33
CA SER A 114 -3.59 -11.13 4.35
C SER A 114 -2.63 -12.31 4.12
N VAL A 115 -3.10 -13.39 3.48
CA VAL A 115 -2.33 -14.62 3.23
C VAL A 115 -1.84 -14.76 1.78
N GLY A 116 -2.04 -13.71 0.98
CA GLY A 116 -1.76 -13.71 -0.45
C GLY A 116 -2.93 -14.20 -1.31
N HIS A 117 -2.87 -13.86 -2.59
CA HIS A 117 -3.84 -14.26 -3.63
C HIS A 117 -3.72 -15.75 -3.92
N CYS A 118 -4.85 -16.44 -4.05
CA CYS A 118 -4.92 -17.86 -4.44
C CYS A 118 -4.00 -18.78 -3.61
N HIS A 119 -3.99 -18.58 -2.29
CA HIS A 119 -3.20 -19.37 -1.36
C HIS A 119 -3.60 -20.87 -1.43
N PRO A 120 -2.66 -21.83 -1.58
CA PRO A 120 -2.96 -23.23 -1.91
C PRO A 120 -3.65 -24.04 -0.80
N LEU A 121 -3.68 -23.51 0.43
CA LEU A 121 -4.32 -24.16 1.59
C LEU A 121 -5.76 -23.65 1.84
N CYS A 122 -6.33 -22.90 0.90
CA CYS A 122 -7.71 -22.38 0.94
C CYS A 122 -8.54 -22.93 -0.23
#